data_AF-A0A6G0X112-F1
#
_entry.id   AF-A0A6G0X112-F1
#
_cell.length_a   1.000
_cell.length_b   1.000
_cell.length_c   1.000
_cell.angle_alpha   90.00
_cell.angle_beta   90.00
_cell.angle_gamma   90.00
#
_symmetry.space_group_name_H-M   'P 1'
#
loop_
_entity.id
_entity.type
_entity.pdbx_description
1 polymer ?
#
loop_
_entity_poly.entity_id
_entity_poly.type
_entity_poly.pdbx_seq_one_letter_code
_entity_poly.pdbx_strand_id
1 'polypeptide(L)' 'MIASKGLQLMRNFSTTAVRNSHAYGGPGSNLPFDVNSKYKFTALLAVFFSTGFGLPFLMVRFVRHRSL' A
#
# COMPACT_ATOMS: atom_id res chain seq x y z
N MET A 1 -40.48 -20.91 -6.97
CA MET A 1 -39.08 -20.85 -7.46
C MET A 1 -38.66 -19.50 -8.07
N ILE A 2 -39.58 -18.57 -8.37
CA ILE A 2 -39.23 -17.25 -8.95
C ILE A 2 -38.66 -16.28 -7.88
N ALA A 3 -39.21 -16.30 -6.67
CA ALA A 3 -38.75 -15.47 -5.55
C ALA A 3 -37.28 -15.73 -5.16
N SER A 4 -36.82 -16.99 -5.23
CA SER A 4 -35.43 -17.35 -4.92
C SER A 4 -34.43 -16.84 -5.97
N LYS A 5 -34.83 -16.78 -7.25
CA LYS A 5 -34.00 -16.19 -8.32
C LYS A 5 -33.90 -14.67 -8.21
N GLY A 6 -34.99 -13.99 -7.88
CA GLY A 6 -34.98 -12.54 -7.62
C GLY A 6 -34.08 -12.17 -6.43
N LEU A 7 -34.18 -12.92 -5.33
CA LEU A 7 -33.31 -12.72 -4.17
C LEU A 7 -31.83 -12.99 -4.49
N GLN A 8 -31.53 -14.01 -5.30
CA GLN A 8 -30.17 -14.28 -5.77
C GLN A 8 -29.62 -13.13 -6.63
N LEU A 9 -30.42 -12.57 -7.53
CA LEU A 9 -30.02 -11.43 -8.36
C LEU A 9 -29.73 -10.18 -7.51
N MET A 10 -30.58 -9.87 -6.54
CA MET A 10 -30.37 -8.75 -5.61
C MET A 10 -29.09 -8.93 -4.78
N ARG A 11 -28.82 -10.16 -4.30
CA ARG A 11 -27.59 -10.49 -3.58
C ARG A 11 -26.35 -10.35 -4.46
N ASN A 12 -26.40 -10.87 -5.69
CA ASN A 12 -25.30 -10.78 -6.64
C ASN A 12 -25.02 -9.33 -7.05
N PHE A 13 -26.06 -8.52 -7.27
CA PHE A 13 -25.93 -7.09 -7.55
C PHE A 13 -25.30 -6.34 -6.36
N SER A 14 -25.83 -6.54 -5.16
CA SER A 14 -25.31 -5.89 -3.94
C SER A 14 -23.84 -6.26 -3.70
N THR A 15 -23.50 -7.54 -3.88
CA THR A 15 -22.11 -8.03 -3.74
C THR A 15 -21.18 -7.40 -4.78
N THR A 16 -21.66 -7.24 -6.02
CA THR A 16 -20.89 -6.63 -7.11
C THR A 16 -20.69 -5.12 -6.87
N ALA A 17 -21.73 -4.41 -6.43
CA ALA A 17 -21.67 -3.00 -6.10
C ALA A 17 -20.71 -2.73 -4.93
N VAL A 18 -20.80 -3.52 -3.86
CA VAL A 18 -19.90 -3.44 -2.70
C VAL A 18 -18.45 -3.72 -3.12
N ARG A 19 -18.21 -4.73 -3.95
CA ARG A 19 -16.86 -5.02 -4.46
C ARG A 19 -16.27 -3.89 -5.30
N ASN A 20 -17.07 -3.25 -6.15
CA ASN A 20 -16.63 -2.09 -6.92
C ASN A 20 -16.37 -0.86 -6.03
N SER A 21 -17.11 -0.69 -4.93
CA SER A 21 -16.89 0.42 -4.01
C SER A 21 -15.63 0.28 -3.13
N HIS A 22 -15.15 -0.95 -2.91
CA HIS A 22 -13.97 -1.25 -2.10
C HIS A 22 -12.76 -1.73 -2.92
N ALA A 23 -12.90 -1.86 -4.23
CA ALA A 23 -11.77 -2.17 -5.10
C ALA A 23 -10.87 -0.94 -5.18
N TYR A 24 -9.61 -1.13 -4.83
CA TYR A 24 -8.54 -0.20 -5.16
C TYR A 24 -8.65 0.17 -6.65
N GLY A 25 -8.99 1.43 -6.92
CA GLY A 25 -9.25 1.96 -8.26
C GLY A 25 -7.97 2.00 -9.11
N GLY A 26 -7.72 0.94 -9.88
CA GLY A 26 -6.65 0.89 -10.88
C GLY A 26 -5.24 0.74 -10.32
N PRO A 27 -4.21 0.66 -11.18
CA PRO A 27 -2.82 0.45 -10.75
C PRO A 27 -2.35 1.49 -9.73
N GLY A 28 -1.68 1.04 -8.67
CA GLY A 28 -1.10 1.92 -7.65
C GLY A 28 -2.04 2.31 -6.51
N SER A 29 -3.36 2.12 -6.66
CA SER A 29 -4.33 2.44 -5.61
C SER A 29 -4.32 1.44 -4.45
N ASN A 30 -3.79 0.23 -4.64
CA ASN A 30 -3.65 -0.82 -3.63
C ASN A 30 -2.35 -0.72 -2.82
N LEU A 31 -1.56 0.32 -3.06
CA LEU A 31 -0.29 0.53 -2.38
C LEU A 31 -0.52 1.40 -1.14
N PRO A 32 0.23 1.15 -0.05
CA PRO A 32 0.14 1.97 1.17
C PRO A 32 0.85 3.34 1.01
N PHE A 33 1.21 3.74 -0.20
CA PHE A 33 1.88 4.99 -0.52
C PHE A 33 1.43 5.53 -1.88
N ASP A 34 1.49 6.85 -2.02
CA ASP A 34 1.07 7.56 -3.23
C ASP A 34 2.13 7.45 -4.34
N VAL A 35 1.70 6.94 -5.51
CA VAL A 35 2.52 6.82 -6.72
C VAL A 35 2.12 7.79 -7.84
N ASN A 36 1.09 8.63 -7.62
CA ASN A 36 0.59 9.53 -8.66
C ASN A 36 1.53 10.72 -8.89
N SER A 37 2.19 11.19 -7.84
CA SER A 37 3.19 12.26 -7.95
C SER A 37 4.59 11.67 -8.00
N LYS A 38 5.23 11.81 -9.17
CA LYS A 38 6.62 11.38 -9.40
C LYS A 38 7.59 11.90 -8.33
N TYR A 39 7.48 13.18 -7.96
CA TYR A 39 8.39 13.78 -6.98
C TYR A 39 8.17 13.25 -5.57
N LYS A 40 6.90 13.09 -5.15
CA LYS A 40 6.58 12.52 -3.83
C LYS A 40 7.05 11.07 -3.74
N PHE A 41 6.79 10.29 -4.79
CA PHE A 41 7.20 8.89 -4.83
C PHE A 41 8.73 8.76 -4.81
N THR A 42 9.46 9.53 -5.63
CA THR A 42 10.94 9.50 -5.63
C THR A 42 11.52 9.92 -4.29
N ALA A 43 10.96 10.95 -3.64
CA ALA A 43 11.41 11.38 -2.32
C ALA A 43 11.18 10.27 -1.27
N LEU A 44 10.00 9.64 -1.27
CA LEU A 44 9.68 8.54 -0.36
C LEU A 44 10.62 7.34 -0.58
N LEU A 45 10.86 6.98 -1.85
CA LEU A 45 11.75 5.91 -2.25
C LEU A 45 13.18 6.16 -1.76
N ALA A 46 13.69 7.37 -1.99
CA ALA A 46 15.03 7.77 -1.57
C ALA A 46 15.18 7.67 -0.04
N VAL A 47 14.24 8.24 0.73
CA VAL A 47 14.26 8.17 2.20
C VAL A 47 14.21 6.72 2.67
N PHE A 48 13.30 5.90 2.15
CA PHE A 48 13.15 4.50 2.55
C PHE A 48 14.43 3.68 2.32
N PHE A 49 14.99 3.74 1.11
CA PHE A 49 16.20 2.99 0.80
C PHE A 49 17.46 3.56 1.46
N SER A 50 17.63 4.88 1.49
CA SER A 50 18.80 5.49 2.13
C SER A 50 18.82 5.25 3.64
N THR A 51 17.66 5.24 4.30
CA THR A 51 17.59 4.90 5.74
C THR A 51 17.91 3.43 5.97
N GLY A 52 17.24 2.51 5.26
CA GLY A 52 17.50 1.07 5.40
C GLY A 52 18.95 0.68 5.09
N PHE A 53 19.54 1.28 4.04
CA PHE A 53 20.94 1.04 3.68
C PHE A 53 21.92 1.75 4.61
N GLY A 54 21.63 2.98 5.04
CA GLY A 54 22.55 3.81 5.84
C GLY A 54 22.61 3.43 7.32
N LEU A 55 21.54 2.88 7.89
CA LEU A 55 21.44 2.58 9.33
C LEU A 55 22.58 1.69 9.84
N PRO A 56 22.95 0.57 9.19
CA PRO A 56 24.04 -0.29 9.65
C PRO A 56 25.38 0.45 9.75
N PHE A 57 25.70 1.32 8.79
CA PHE A 57 26.94 2.11 8.81
C PHE A 57 26.97 3.10 9.98
N LEU A 58 25.84 3.76 10.23
CA LEU A 58 25.69 4.65 11.38
C LEU A 58 25.80 3.89 12.70
N MET A 59 25.21 2.70 12.79
CA MET A 59 25.31 1.83 13.97
C MET A 59 26.75 1.38 14.24
N VAL A 60 27.48 0.94 13.22
CA VAL A 60 28.90 0.58 13.38
C VAL A 60 29.71 1.78 13.83
N ARG A 61 29.52 2.95 13.21
CA ARG A 61 30.17 4.19 13.63
C ARG A 61 29.86 4.52 15.09
N PHE A 62 28.62 4.37 15.49
CA PHE A 62 28.16 4.65 16.84
C PHE A 62 28.76 3.71 17.89
N VAL A 63 28.80 2.41 17.61
CA VAL A 63 29.46 1.42 18.49
C VAL A 63 30.95 1.71 18.59
N ARG A 64 31.62 1.97 17.46
CA ARG A 64 33.05 2.30 17.42
C ARG A 64 33.40 3.55 18.23
N HIS A 65 32.58 4.59 18.15
CA HIS A 65 32.80 5.82 18.93
C HIS A 65 32.56 5.63 20.43
N ARG A 66 31.78 4.63 20.85
CA ARG A 66 31.50 4.32 22.26
C ARG A 66 32.51 3.38 22.91
N SER A 67 33.30 2.66 22.11
CA SER A 67 34.31 1.71 22.58
C SER A 67 35.70 2.34 22.83
N LEU A 68 35.82 3.67 22.74
CA LEU A 68 37.02 4.46 23.07
C LEU A 68 36.71 5.37 24.26
#